data_AF-A0A1V6EH40-F1
#
_entry.id   AF-A0A1V6EH40-F1
#
_cell.length_a   1.000
_cell.length_b   1.000
_cell.length_c   1.000
_cell.angle_alpha   90.00
_cell.angle_beta   90.00
_cell.angle_gamma   90.00
#
_symmetry.space_group_name_H-M   'P 1'
#
loop_
_entity.id
_entity.type
_entity.pdbx_description
1 polymer ?
#
loop_
_entity_poly.entity_id
_entity_poly.type
_entity_poly.pdbx_seq_one_letter_code
_entity_poly.pdbx_strand_id
1 'polypeptide(L)'
;MIKRTFTADIETEIKVMITKDEYQILFSKGHNIHTQINHYYKITEDLTVRIRKMNNEFFLQYKVSNDDVQLKGLKDKTEYSMKLSESDYLIIKNNPEALLTYLKKEKTSDSSVVYKGTLETLRANVSLDVSMPDAEIDMNTYNGFTDYELEWEIDKKQYKKALKILKNHGIDINDRVTGISKYKRLIQSYI
;
A
#
# COMPACT_ATOMS: atom_id res chain seq x y z
N MET A 1 16.37 -25.25 9.11
CA MET A 1 15.71 -23.94 9.28
C MET A 1 15.82 -23.17 7.98
N ILE A 2 14.72 -22.90 7.29
CA ILE A 2 14.73 -22.00 6.12
C ILE A 2 14.99 -20.59 6.65
N LYS A 3 16.10 -19.98 6.23
CA LYS A 3 16.47 -18.61 6.61
C LYS A 3 15.52 -17.66 5.90
N ARG A 4 14.47 -17.21 6.58
CA ARG A 4 13.54 -16.23 6.02
C ARG A 4 14.21 -14.86 6.00
N THR A 5 14.32 -14.27 4.82
CA THR A 5 14.95 -12.97 4.62
C THR A 5 13.97 -12.05 3.90
N PHE A 6 14.00 -10.77 4.24
CA PHE A 6 13.28 -9.75 3.49
C PHE A 6 13.91 -9.58 2.10
N THR A 7 13.09 -9.53 1.06
CA THR A 7 13.44 -8.89 -0.22
C THR A 7 13.21 -7.39 -0.09
N ALA A 8 13.84 -6.60 -0.96
CA ALA A 8 13.71 -5.16 -0.97
C ALA A 8 13.49 -4.69 -2.41
N ASP A 9 12.39 -3.98 -2.63
CA ASP A 9 11.98 -3.47 -3.94
C ASP A 9 11.77 -1.95 -3.83
N ILE A 10 12.33 -1.19 -4.78
CA ILE A 10 12.13 0.26 -4.86
C ILE A 10 10.87 0.51 -5.67
N GLU A 11 9.92 1.22 -5.07
CA GLU A 11 8.65 1.60 -5.69
C GLU A 11 8.61 3.12 -5.86
N THR A 12 8.46 3.56 -7.12
CA THR A 12 8.16 4.96 -7.45
C THR A 12 6.73 5.05 -7.98
N GLU A 13 5.82 5.62 -7.20
CA GLU A 13 4.38 5.55 -7.46
C GLU A 13 3.68 6.92 -7.36
N ILE A 14 2.76 7.22 -8.28
CA ILE A 14 1.80 8.31 -8.12
C ILE A 14 0.62 7.79 -7.30
N LYS A 15 0.21 8.53 -6.27
CA LYS A 15 -0.95 8.21 -5.42
C LYS A 15 -1.93 9.35 -5.36
N VAL A 16 -3.16 9.09 -5.80
CA VAL A 16 -4.23 10.09 -5.83
C VAL A 16 -5.56 9.49 -5.40
N MET A 17 -6.28 10.21 -4.54
CA MET A 17 -7.65 9.85 -4.19
C MET A 17 -8.58 10.13 -5.38
N ILE A 18 -9.43 9.17 -5.70
CA ILE A 18 -10.43 9.28 -6.78
C ILE A 18 -11.84 9.19 -6.18
N THR A 19 -12.84 9.63 -6.93
CA THR A 19 -14.24 9.52 -6.52
C THR A 19 -14.75 8.10 -6.75
N LYS A 20 -15.90 7.78 -6.15
CA LYS A 20 -16.60 6.52 -6.39
C LYS A 20 -16.93 6.34 -7.88
N ASP A 21 -17.43 7.39 -8.52
CA ASP A 21 -17.85 7.34 -9.93
C ASP A 21 -16.65 7.10 -10.85
N GLU A 22 -15.52 7.78 -10.58
CA GLU A 22 -14.26 7.55 -11.30
C GLU A 22 -13.74 6.12 -11.10
N TYR A 23 -13.77 5.61 -9.86
CA TYR A 23 -13.42 4.24 -9.58
C TYR A 23 -14.30 3.27 -10.37
N GLN A 24 -15.62 3.46 -10.38
CA GLN A 24 -16.54 2.59 -11.10
C GLN A 24 -16.28 2.58 -12.62
N ILE A 25 -16.00 3.75 -13.21
CA ILE A 25 -15.65 3.88 -14.62
C ILE A 25 -14.36 3.11 -14.93
N LEU A 26 -13.32 3.28 -14.11
CA LEU A 26 -12.05 2.59 -14.31
C LEU A 26 -12.16 1.08 -14.05
N PHE A 27 -12.89 0.70 -13.00
CA PHE A 27 -13.10 -0.69 -12.61
C PHE A 27 -13.88 -1.49 -13.66
N SER A 28 -14.78 -0.85 -14.40
CA SER A 28 -15.48 -1.49 -15.54
C SER A 28 -14.52 -1.98 -16.65
N LYS A 29 -13.30 -1.44 -16.69
CA LYS A 29 -12.22 -1.81 -17.62
C LYS A 29 -11.11 -2.59 -16.93
N GLY A 30 -11.27 -2.91 -15.65
CA GLY A 30 -10.23 -3.49 -14.82
C GLY A 30 -10.00 -4.96 -15.12
N HIS A 31 -8.75 -5.40 -14.95
CA HIS A 31 -8.31 -6.79 -15.03
C HIS A 31 -7.46 -7.14 -13.81
N ASN A 32 -7.05 -8.40 -13.67
CA ASN A 32 -6.28 -8.90 -12.52
C ASN A 32 -6.92 -8.55 -11.16
N ILE A 33 -8.24 -8.65 -11.08
CA ILE A 33 -9.02 -8.27 -9.91
C ILE A 33 -8.73 -9.22 -8.75
N HIS A 34 -8.37 -8.68 -7.59
CA HIS A 34 -8.10 -9.47 -6.40
C HIS A 34 -8.37 -8.69 -5.11
N THR A 35 -8.54 -9.42 -4.02
CA THR A 35 -8.71 -8.84 -2.68
C THR A 35 -7.42 -8.94 -1.89
N GLN A 36 -7.14 -7.90 -1.11
CA GLN A 36 -6.05 -7.87 -0.14
C GLN A 36 -6.60 -7.52 1.24
N ILE A 37 -6.07 -8.16 2.28
CA ILE A 37 -6.36 -7.82 3.68
C ILE A 37 -5.05 -7.43 4.34
N ASN A 38 -4.96 -6.18 4.80
CA ASN A 38 -3.78 -5.64 5.45
C ASN A 38 -4.08 -5.42 6.94
N HIS A 39 -3.34 -6.09 7.82
CA HIS A 39 -3.35 -5.84 9.25
C HIS A 39 -2.14 -4.97 9.62
N TYR A 40 -2.37 -3.77 10.15
CA TYR A 40 -1.31 -2.81 10.45
C TYR A 40 -0.91 -2.84 11.93
N TYR A 41 0.39 -2.73 12.16
CA TYR A 41 1.02 -2.71 13.47
C TYR A 41 2.04 -1.56 13.55
N LYS A 42 2.04 -0.85 14.67
CA LYS A 42 3.07 0.14 15.00
C LYS A 42 4.07 -0.52 15.93
N ILE A 43 5.36 -0.48 15.56
CA ILE A 43 6.46 -1.09 16.33
C ILE A 43 7.25 0.01 17.06
N THR A 44 7.51 1.11 16.36
CA THR A 44 8.09 2.33 16.92
C THR A 44 7.35 3.54 16.35
N GLU A 45 7.72 4.76 16.75
CA GLU A 45 7.17 5.99 16.17
C GLU A 45 7.33 6.03 14.63
N ASP A 46 8.47 5.57 14.13
CA ASP A 46 8.82 5.64 12.70
C ASP A 46 8.58 4.33 11.94
N LEU A 47 8.38 3.21 12.64
CA LEU A 47 8.20 1.89 12.02
C LEU A 47 6.75 1.40 12.10
N THR A 48 6.08 1.46 10.96
CA THR A 48 4.82 0.77 10.72
C THR A 48 5.05 -0.46 9.86
N VAL A 49 4.48 -1.58 10.29
CA VAL A 49 4.55 -2.88 9.62
C VAL A 49 3.14 -3.35 9.31
N ARG A 50 2.97 -4.13 8.25
CA ARG A 50 1.73 -4.86 7.99
C ARG A 50 2.00 -6.34 7.75
N ILE A 51 1.07 -7.20 8.15
CA ILE A 51 0.91 -8.49 7.49
C ILE A 51 -0.21 -8.37 6.48
N ARG A 52 0.03 -8.89 5.27
CA ARG A 52 -0.89 -8.85 4.14
C ARG A 52 -1.28 -10.26 3.76
N LYS A 53 -2.58 -10.51 3.62
CA LYS A 53 -3.12 -11.65 2.86
C LYS A 53 -3.51 -11.16 1.48
N MET A 54 -3.05 -11.83 0.44
CA MET A 54 -3.45 -11.60 -0.94
C MET A 54 -3.68 -12.95 -1.59
N ASN A 55 -4.93 -13.24 -1.98
CA ASN A 55 -5.34 -14.59 -2.37
C ASN A 55 -4.96 -15.63 -1.29
N ASN A 56 -4.14 -16.63 -1.64
CA ASN A 56 -3.62 -17.66 -0.72
C ASN A 56 -2.15 -17.40 -0.31
N GLU A 57 -1.67 -16.17 -0.49
CA GLU A 57 -0.32 -15.79 -0.11
C GLU A 57 -0.32 -14.79 1.05
N PHE A 58 0.71 -14.89 1.88
CA PHE A 58 0.83 -14.13 3.11
C PHE A 58 2.20 -13.48 3.17
N PHE A 59 2.24 -12.20 3.57
CA PHE A 59 3.46 -11.41 3.58
C PHE A 59 3.56 -10.59 4.85
N LEU A 60 4.78 -10.41 5.35
CA LEU A 60 5.16 -9.40 6.33
C LEU A 60 5.88 -8.28 5.59
N GLN A 61 5.43 -7.03 5.74
CA GLN A 61 5.90 -5.92 4.93
C GLN A 61 6.06 -4.62 5.72
N TYR A 62 7.08 -3.84 5.41
CA TYR A 62 7.24 -2.47 5.87
C TYR A 62 7.89 -1.61 4.77
N LYS A 63 7.63 -0.31 4.78
CA LYS A 63 8.18 0.63 3.78
C LYS A 63 9.06 1.67 4.44
N VAL A 64 10.16 2.04 3.79
CA VAL A 64 11.05 3.13 4.19
C VAL A 64 11.08 4.15 3.06
N SER A 65 11.01 5.45 3.38
CA SER A 65 11.10 6.51 2.37
C SER A 65 12.53 6.62 1.85
N ASN A 66 12.71 6.71 0.53
CA ASN A 66 14.04 6.75 -0.10
C ASN A 66 14.57 8.17 -0.34
N ASP A 67 13.67 9.14 -0.53
CA ASP A 67 14.03 10.45 -1.06
C ASP A 67 13.13 11.55 -0.48
N ASP A 68 13.68 12.75 -0.31
CA ASP A 68 12.96 13.96 0.14
C ASP A 68 12.33 14.76 -1.02
N VAL A 69 12.60 14.38 -2.28
CA VAL A 69 12.13 15.12 -3.47
C VAL A 69 10.64 14.89 -3.69
N GLN A 70 9.83 15.83 -3.20
CA GLN A 70 8.37 15.77 -3.28
C GLN A 70 7.82 16.35 -4.59
N LEU A 71 7.87 15.55 -5.66
CA LEU A 71 6.92 15.78 -6.76
C LEU A 71 5.50 15.48 -6.25
N LYS A 72 4.54 16.35 -6.54
CA LYS A 72 3.18 16.26 -5.99
C LYS A 72 2.56 14.89 -6.29
N GLY A 73 2.15 14.18 -5.23
CA GLY A 73 1.57 12.84 -5.35
C GLY A 73 2.53 11.71 -5.72
N LEU A 74 3.78 11.99 -6.08
CA LEU A 74 4.79 10.94 -6.29
C LEU A 74 5.36 10.50 -4.93
N LYS A 75 5.53 9.20 -4.75
CA LYS A 75 6.20 8.59 -3.60
C LYS A 75 7.30 7.67 -4.08
N ASP A 76 8.44 7.76 -3.42
CA ASP A 76 9.59 6.89 -3.65
C ASP A 76 9.92 6.20 -2.32
N LYS A 77 9.73 4.87 -2.29
CA LYS A 77 9.87 4.07 -1.08
C LYS A 77 10.52 2.74 -1.42
N THR A 78 11.31 2.22 -0.49
CA THR A 78 11.70 0.82 -0.52
C THR A 78 10.69 0.02 0.30
N GLU A 79 10.00 -0.91 -0.34
CA GLU A 79 9.21 -1.95 0.33
C GLU A 79 10.11 -3.13 0.66
N TYR A 80 10.11 -3.52 1.94
CA TYR A 80 10.73 -4.75 2.40
C TYR A 80 9.64 -5.79 2.60
N SER A 81 9.76 -6.93 1.93
CA SER A 81 8.74 -7.98 1.93
C SER A 81 9.32 -9.34 2.33
N MET A 82 8.62 -10.06 3.19
CA MET A 82 8.95 -11.44 3.57
C MET A 82 7.71 -12.31 3.43
N LYS A 83 7.80 -13.41 2.68
CA LYS A 83 6.72 -14.39 2.59
C LYS A 83 6.54 -15.12 3.93
N LEU A 84 5.30 -15.21 4.38
CA LEU A 84 4.88 -15.96 5.57
C LEU A 84 4.19 -17.26 5.14
N SER A 85 4.23 -18.28 6.00
CA SER A 85 3.24 -19.35 5.91
C SER A 85 1.90 -18.86 6.47
N GLU A 86 0.83 -19.57 6.16
CA GLU A 86 -0.49 -19.32 6.75
C GLU A 86 -0.46 -19.42 8.28
N SER A 87 0.25 -20.43 8.82
CA SER A 87 0.40 -20.61 10.27
C SER A 87 0.99 -19.37 10.94
N ASP A 88 2.03 -18.78 10.36
CA ASP A 88 2.69 -17.62 10.94
C ASP A 88 1.86 -16.36 10.80
N TYR A 89 1.17 -16.21 9.68
CA TYR A 89 0.18 -15.15 9.51
C TYR A 89 -0.90 -15.21 10.60
N LEU A 90 -1.46 -16.40 10.86
CA LEU A 90 -2.48 -16.60 11.90
C LEU A 90 -1.92 -16.38 13.31
N ILE A 91 -0.71 -16.84 13.59
CA ILE A 91 -0.03 -16.61 14.87
C ILE A 91 0.15 -15.11 15.11
N ILE A 92 0.71 -14.37 14.15
CA ILE A 92 0.93 -12.92 14.29
C ILE A 92 -0.41 -12.17 14.43
N LYS A 93 -1.42 -12.57 13.63
CA LYS A 93 -2.74 -11.94 13.68
C LYS A 93 -3.38 -12.06 15.07
N ASN A 94 -3.26 -13.22 15.71
CA ASN A 94 -3.86 -13.50 17.02
C ASN A 94 -2.95 -13.12 18.20
N ASN A 95 -1.63 -13.02 17.98
CA ASN A 95 -0.63 -12.60 18.94
C ASN A 95 0.37 -11.63 18.28
N PRO A 96 0.06 -10.31 18.28
CA PRO A 96 0.88 -9.31 17.59
C PRO A 96 2.36 -9.30 18.00
N GLU A 97 2.69 -9.61 19.26
CA GLU A 97 4.07 -9.67 19.75
C GLU A 97 4.93 -10.71 19.01
N ALA A 98 4.31 -11.74 18.41
CA ALA A 98 5.02 -12.71 17.58
C ALA A 98 5.73 -12.06 16.37
N LEU A 99 5.31 -10.86 15.96
CA LEU A 99 5.92 -10.11 14.87
C LEU A 99 7.40 -9.79 15.17
N LEU A 100 7.77 -9.57 16.43
CA LEU A 100 9.14 -9.26 16.83
C LEU A 100 10.14 -10.39 16.51
N THR A 101 9.67 -11.63 16.39
CA THR A 101 10.53 -12.78 16.03
C THR A 101 11.02 -12.71 14.58
N TYR A 102 10.34 -11.93 13.73
CA TYR A 102 10.65 -11.75 12.31
C TYR A 102 11.45 -10.47 12.04
N LEU A 103 11.42 -9.51 12.97
CA LEU A 103 12.16 -8.26 12.87
C LEU A 103 13.54 -8.43 13.53
N LYS A 104 14.58 -7.82 12.95
CA LYS A 104 15.91 -7.83 13.57
C LYS A 104 15.86 -7.08 14.91
N LYS A 105 16.59 -7.56 15.92
CA LYS A 105 16.67 -6.98 17.28
C LYS A 105 16.98 -5.48 17.30
N GLU A 106 17.75 -4.97 16.34
CA GLU A 106 18.10 -3.55 16.19
C GLU A 106 16.87 -2.66 15.92
N LYS A 107 15.76 -3.22 15.44
CA LYS A 107 14.50 -2.50 15.19
C LYS A 107 13.49 -2.57 16.34
N THR A 108 13.84 -3.25 17.44
CA THR A 108 12.84 -3.69 18.44
C THR A 108 13.24 -3.46 19.90
N SER A 109 14.37 -2.79 20.20
CA SER A 109 15.01 -2.86 21.53
C SER A 109 14.20 -2.28 22.69
N ASP A 110 13.14 -1.50 22.44
CA ASP A 110 12.17 -1.01 23.44
C ASP A 110 10.75 -0.96 22.86
N SER A 111 10.44 -1.86 21.92
CA SER A 111 9.23 -1.78 21.10
C SER A 111 8.07 -2.57 21.68
N SER A 112 6.91 -1.93 21.82
CA SER A 112 5.62 -2.62 22.00
C SER A 112 4.93 -2.78 20.64
N VAL A 113 4.38 -3.95 20.35
CA VAL A 113 3.61 -4.14 19.10
C VAL A 113 2.19 -3.66 19.30
N VAL A 114 1.87 -2.48 18.76
CA VAL A 114 0.51 -1.93 18.84
C VAL A 114 -0.24 -2.24 17.57
N TYR A 115 -1.26 -3.09 17.65
CA TYR A 115 -2.18 -3.30 16.54
C TYR A 115 -3.00 -2.02 16.26
N LYS A 116 -3.10 -1.66 14.99
CA LYS A 116 -3.70 -0.38 14.54
C LYS A 116 -4.96 -0.54 13.70
N GLY A 117 -5.30 -1.77 13.30
CA GLY A 117 -6.51 -2.04 12.55
C GLY A 117 -6.27 -2.84 11.27
N THR A 118 -7.39 -3.14 10.60
CA THR A 118 -7.44 -3.87 9.34
C THR A 118 -7.98 -2.98 8.25
N LEU A 119 -7.40 -3.11 7.06
CA LEU A 119 -7.91 -2.49 5.83
C LEU A 119 -8.01 -3.56 4.75
N GLU A 120 -9.20 -3.70 4.20
CA GLU A 120 -9.50 -4.57 3.08
C GLU A 120 -9.49 -3.75 1.79
N THR A 121 -8.86 -4.27 0.75
CA THR A 121 -8.76 -3.61 -0.56
C THR A 121 -9.29 -4.54 -1.64
N LEU A 122 -10.23 -4.07 -2.44
CA LEU A 122 -10.52 -4.65 -3.76
C LEU A 122 -9.70 -3.88 -4.80
N ARG A 123 -8.71 -4.57 -5.38
CA ARG A 123 -7.77 -4.00 -6.35
C ARG A 123 -8.06 -4.53 -7.74
N ALA A 124 -7.95 -3.65 -8.74
CA ALA A 124 -7.88 -4.02 -10.15
C ALA A 124 -6.77 -3.25 -10.84
N ASN A 125 -6.20 -3.85 -11.88
CA ASN A 125 -5.28 -3.18 -12.79
C ASN A 125 -6.09 -2.55 -13.93
N VAL A 126 -5.67 -1.39 -14.42
CA VAL A 126 -6.30 -0.71 -15.55
C VAL A 126 -5.25 -0.09 -16.47
N SER A 127 -5.35 -0.38 -17.76
CA SER A 127 -4.49 0.23 -18.77
C SER A 127 -5.02 1.62 -19.14
N LEU A 128 -4.31 2.67 -18.74
CA LEU A 128 -4.67 4.06 -19.09
C LEU A 128 -4.02 4.52 -20.40
N ASP A 129 -2.89 3.92 -20.77
CA ASP A 129 -2.15 4.20 -22.01
C ASP A 129 -1.29 2.98 -22.35
N VAL A 130 -1.32 2.55 -23.60
CA VAL A 130 -0.59 1.35 -24.07
C VAL A 130 0.92 1.43 -23.96
N SER A 131 1.47 2.64 -23.80
CA SER A 131 2.90 2.91 -23.68
C SER A 131 3.36 3.18 -22.25
N MET A 132 2.52 2.82 -21.27
CA MET A 132 2.75 2.93 -19.84
C MET A 132 2.37 1.62 -19.14
N PRO A 133 2.92 1.34 -17.95
CA PRO A 133 2.44 0.23 -17.13
C PRO A 133 0.96 0.44 -16.75
N ASP A 134 0.29 -0.63 -16.34
CA ASP A 134 -1.05 -0.52 -15.77
C ASP A 134 -1.03 0.31 -14.47
N ALA A 135 -2.09 1.08 -14.25
CA ALA A 135 -2.37 1.67 -12.96
C ALA A 135 -3.17 0.68 -12.09
N GLU A 136 -3.03 0.78 -10.78
CA GLU A 136 -3.85 0.05 -9.82
C GLU A 136 -4.96 0.98 -9.31
N ILE A 137 -6.18 0.46 -9.26
CA ILE A 137 -7.33 1.15 -8.65
C ILE A 137 -7.83 0.34 -7.47
N ASP A 138 -8.05 1.04 -6.37
CA ASP A 138 -8.35 0.44 -5.08
C ASP A 138 -9.66 0.97 -4.53
N MET A 139 -10.56 0.06 -4.13
CA MET A 139 -11.63 0.35 -3.19
C MET A 139 -11.20 -0.18 -1.83
N ASN A 140 -11.00 0.72 -0.87
CA ASN A 140 -10.52 0.36 0.47
C ASN A 140 -11.65 0.45 1.48
N THR A 141 -11.81 -0.56 2.31
CA THR A 141 -12.79 -0.60 3.40
C THR A 141 -12.08 -0.77 4.74
N TYR A 142 -12.38 0.10 5.69
CA TYR A 142 -11.81 0.09 7.04
C TYR A 142 -12.69 0.89 8.00
N ASN A 143 -12.90 0.39 9.22
CA ASN A 143 -13.69 1.06 10.27
C ASN A 143 -15.08 1.59 9.82
N GLY A 144 -15.74 0.90 8.89
CA GLY A 144 -17.03 1.32 8.33
C GLY A 144 -16.95 2.41 7.25
N PHE A 145 -15.75 2.90 6.93
CA PHE A 145 -15.50 3.83 5.84
C PHE A 145 -15.08 3.11 4.56
N THR A 146 -15.39 3.73 3.43
CA THR A 146 -14.91 3.30 2.12
C THR A 146 -14.31 4.50 1.39
N ASP A 147 -13.09 4.34 0.88
CA ASP A 147 -12.43 5.30 -0.01
C ASP A 147 -11.93 4.64 -1.29
N TYR A 148 -11.54 5.48 -2.25
CA TYR A 148 -11.06 5.04 -3.55
C TYR A 148 -9.75 5.74 -3.90
N GLU A 149 -8.80 4.98 -4.42
CA GLU A 149 -7.45 5.45 -4.72
C GLU A 149 -7.00 4.90 -6.07
N LEU A 150 -6.20 5.69 -6.77
CA LEU A 150 -5.39 5.25 -7.90
C LEU A 150 -3.92 5.31 -7.50
N GLU A 151 -3.24 4.18 -7.65
CA GLU A 151 -1.79 4.04 -7.50
C GLU A 151 -1.19 3.75 -8.89
N TRP A 152 -0.13 4.43 -9.29
CA TRP A 152 0.51 4.19 -10.58
C TRP A 152 2.02 4.14 -10.43
N GLU A 153 2.57 2.93 -10.44
CA GLU A 153 4.01 2.70 -10.40
C GLU A 153 4.65 3.05 -11.75
N ILE A 154 5.60 3.97 -11.73
CA ILE A 154 6.22 4.55 -12.92
C ILE A 154 7.70 4.85 -12.69
N ASP A 155 8.47 4.92 -13.75
CA ASP A 155 9.79 5.54 -13.66
C ASP A 155 9.64 7.05 -13.39
N LYS A 156 10.51 7.63 -12.55
CA LYS A 156 10.52 9.09 -12.26
C LYS A 156 10.55 9.96 -13.52
N LYS A 157 11.22 9.51 -14.60
CA LYS A 157 11.27 10.19 -15.91
C LYS A 157 9.92 10.24 -16.64
N GLN A 158 9.00 9.32 -16.31
CA GLN A 158 7.67 9.24 -16.92
C GLN A 158 6.64 10.15 -16.22
N TYR A 159 6.99 10.77 -15.08
CA TYR A 159 6.06 11.55 -14.26
C TYR A 159 5.22 12.57 -15.05
N LYS A 160 5.85 13.42 -15.87
CA LYS A 160 5.12 14.42 -16.67
C LYS A 160 4.14 13.80 -17.67
N LYS A 161 4.50 12.65 -18.25
CA LYS A 161 3.63 11.90 -19.17
C LYS A 161 2.45 11.29 -18.42
N ALA A 162 2.70 10.68 -17.27
CA ALA A 162 1.66 10.12 -16.41
C ALA A 162 0.63 11.19 -16.01
N LEU A 163 1.07 12.39 -15.61
CA LEU A 163 0.14 13.49 -15.29
C LEU A 163 -0.75 13.90 -16.46
N LYS A 164 -0.19 13.95 -17.67
CA LYS A 164 -0.96 14.27 -18.88
C LYS A 164 -2.03 13.20 -19.14
N ILE A 165 -1.67 11.92 -18.97
CA ILE A 165 -2.61 10.80 -19.17
C ILE A 165 -3.72 10.83 -18.12
N LEU A 166 -3.37 11.03 -16.84
CA LEU A 166 -4.37 11.16 -15.76
C LEU A 166 -5.34 12.30 -16.03
N LYS A 167 -4.82 13.47 -16.46
CA LYS A 167 -5.65 14.63 -16.80
C LYS A 167 -6.60 14.34 -17.97
N ASN A 168 -6.15 13.61 -18.99
CA ASN A 168 -7.01 13.17 -20.09
C ASN A 168 -8.14 12.22 -19.64
N HIS A 169 -7.95 11.52 -18.52
CA HIS A 169 -8.96 10.68 -17.87
C HIS A 169 -9.78 11.45 -16.81
N GLY A 170 -9.68 12.78 -16.75
CA GLY A 170 -10.40 13.61 -15.79
C GLY A 170 -9.77 13.67 -14.39
N ILE A 171 -8.60 13.06 -14.19
CA ILE A 171 -7.90 13.00 -12.90
C ILE A 171 -6.77 14.03 -12.89
N ASP A 172 -7.08 15.27 -12.50
CA ASP A 172 -6.04 16.27 -12.23
C ASP A 172 -5.56 16.17 -10.79
N ILE A 173 -4.31 15.74 -10.60
CA ILE A 173 -3.72 15.56 -9.27
C ILE A 173 -3.53 16.88 -8.50
N ASN A 174 -3.58 18.02 -9.20
CA ASN A 174 -3.37 19.33 -8.56
C ASN A 174 -4.53 19.74 -7.66
N ASP A 175 -5.74 19.28 -7.98
CA ASP A 175 -6.96 19.64 -7.27
C ASP A 175 -7.41 18.54 -6.31
N ARG A 176 -6.52 17.60 -5.99
CA ARG A 176 -6.84 16.37 -5.27
C ARG A 176 -5.93 16.12 -4.08
N VAL A 177 -6.46 15.31 -3.16
CA VAL A 177 -5.67 14.69 -2.09
C VAL A 177 -4.72 13.68 -2.71
N THR A 178 -3.43 13.82 -2.43
CA THR A 178 -2.38 12.98 -3.02
C THR A 178 -1.40 12.51 -1.96
N GLY A 179 -0.80 11.34 -2.17
CA GLY A 179 0.31 10.85 -1.37
C GLY A 179 0.00 10.50 0.10
N ILE A 180 -1.25 10.46 0.53
CA ILE A 180 -1.64 10.01 1.88
C ILE A 180 -1.65 8.50 1.90
N SER A 181 -0.90 7.86 2.80
CA SER A 181 -0.88 6.39 2.89
C SER A 181 -2.19 5.82 3.43
N LYS A 182 -2.57 4.63 2.96
CA LYS A 182 -3.67 3.81 3.50
C LYS A 182 -3.63 3.70 5.03
N TYR A 183 -2.44 3.45 5.61
CA TYR A 183 -2.26 3.41 7.06
C TYR A 183 -2.65 4.74 7.73
N LYS A 184 -2.21 5.89 7.19
CA LYS A 184 -2.55 7.19 7.75
C LYS A 184 -4.07 7.43 7.72
N ARG A 185 -4.74 7.04 6.62
CA ARG A 185 -6.21 7.14 6.50
C ARG A 185 -6.94 6.23 7.51
N LEU A 186 -6.46 5.00 7.68
CA LEU A 186 -6.96 4.07 8.71
C LEU A 186 -6.89 4.71 10.11
N ILE A 187 -5.74 5.25 10.51
CA ILE A 187 -5.59 5.86 11.84
C ILE A 187 -6.52 7.08 12.01
N GLN A 188 -6.63 7.92 10.98
CA GLN A 188 -7.46 9.12 11.03
C GLN A 188 -8.97 8.82 11.11
N SER A 189 -9.42 7.64 10.68
CA SER A 189 -10.84 7.25 10.78
C SER A 189 -11.32 6.92 12.21
N TYR A 190 -10.42 6.84 13.20
CA TYR A 190 -10.77 6.65 14.61
C TYR A 190 -11.03 7.98 15.36
N ILE A 191 -10.76 9.12 14.72
CA ILE A 191 -10.87 10.47 15.29
C ILE A 191 -12.14 11.12 14.76
#